data_AF-A0A349EKH1-F1
#
_entry.id   AF-A0A349EKH1-F1
#
_cell.length_a   1.000
_cell.length_b   1.000
_cell.length_c   1.000
_cell.angle_alpha   90.00
_cell.angle_beta   90.00
_cell.angle_gamma   90.00
#
_symmetry.space_group_name_H-M   'P 1'
#
loop_
_entity.id
_entity.type
_entity.pdbx_description
1 polymer ?
#
loop_
_entity_poly.entity_id
_entity_poly.type
_entity_poly.pdbx_seq_one_letter_code
_entity_poly.pdbx_strand_id
1 'polypeptide(L)'
;MMTSHYAPKIGIALHAVLFGIIIGFLPATVAAKELPPKVAAVQKFLLDQDYPEVFGEQHYRIKVEDAIVADIDDDGKEEVLLLVKPHYRQSPTILFFKVSKNMKVTRVMEGLAPGPLVPISGDYLDSHTLGMGIDLTVAGMENDIEKRKQAVSIALKEMGGVVEYRNFIHTDGRTGKPPVYIDMTHLKAPKNATCEAFEFSTVDAMQVGSKDDGSGNYLLALVGKELYVYKIKKITADGFLQKTLAIKKAK
;
A
#
# COMPACT_ATOMS: atom_id res chain seq x y z
N MET A 1 37.16 78.06 35.56
CA MET A 1 38.41 78.08 34.78
C MET A 1 38.12 77.55 33.39
N MET A 2 38.57 78.28 32.37
CA MET A 2 38.74 77.89 30.96
C MET A 2 37.51 77.58 30.09
N THR A 3 37.22 78.59 29.27
CA THR A 3 36.80 78.59 27.86
C THR A 3 37.17 77.37 27.02
N SER A 4 36.31 76.96 26.07
CA SER A 4 36.62 77.08 24.63
C SER A 4 35.50 76.51 23.74
N HIS A 5 35.21 77.26 22.69
CA HIS A 5 34.40 76.97 21.52
C HIS A 5 34.80 75.67 20.79
N TYR A 6 33.86 74.99 20.14
CA TYR A 6 33.63 75.05 18.68
C TYR A 6 32.48 74.10 18.27
N ALA A 7 31.46 74.64 17.62
CA ALA A 7 30.54 73.89 16.75
C ALA A 7 31.06 74.01 15.30
N PRO A 8 30.74 73.08 14.39
CA PRO A 8 29.49 73.23 13.62
C PRO A 8 28.77 71.93 13.21
N LYS A 9 27.43 72.05 13.13
CA LYS A 9 26.45 71.60 12.09
C LYS A 9 26.81 70.38 11.22
N ILE A 10 25.93 69.43 10.86
CA ILE A 10 24.67 69.55 10.08
C ILE A 10 23.99 68.16 10.06
N GLY A 11 22.65 68.13 10.16
CA GLY A 11 21.77 67.16 9.46
C GLY A 11 21.61 65.78 10.11
N ILE A 12 20.46 65.11 10.12
CA ILE A 12 19.21 65.19 9.35
C ILE A 12 18.11 64.69 10.29
N ALA A 13 17.00 65.43 10.40
CA ALA A 13 15.82 64.98 11.12
C ALA A 13 15.05 63.95 10.27
N LEU A 14 15.07 62.67 10.67
CA LEU A 14 14.25 61.65 10.05
C LEU A 14 12.85 61.67 10.71
N HIS A 15 11.87 62.20 9.98
CA HIS A 15 10.46 62.09 10.35
C HIS A 15 10.03 60.61 10.26
N ALA A 16 9.61 60.04 11.38
CA ALA A 16 8.97 58.74 11.42
C ALA A 16 7.58 58.85 10.78
N VAL A 17 7.44 58.37 9.55
CA VAL A 17 6.14 58.13 8.93
C VAL A 17 5.62 56.79 9.45
N LEU A 18 4.61 56.83 10.32
CA LEU A 18 3.82 55.64 10.67
C LEU A 18 3.00 55.21 9.45
N PHE A 19 3.44 54.16 8.75
CA PHE A 19 2.58 53.39 7.87
C PHE A 19 1.81 52.38 8.72
N GLY A 20 0.53 52.66 8.97
CA GLY A 20 -0.40 51.68 9.51
C GLY A 20 -0.70 50.62 8.45
N ILE A 21 0.02 49.49 8.49
CA ILE A 21 -0.37 48.29 7.74
C ILE A 21 -1.41 47.57 8.59
N ILE A 22 -2.68 47.70 8.21
CA ILE A 22 -3.73 46.78 8.67
C ILE A 22 -3.44 45.44 7.97
N ILE A 23 -2.76 44.54 8.66
CA ILE A 23 -2.62 43.14 8.23
C ILE A 23 -3.98 42.49 8.44
N GLY A 24 -4.82 42.52 7.40
CA GLY A 24 -5.99 41.67 7.32
C GLY A 24 -5.53 40.21 7.27
N PHE A 25 -5.64 39.50 8.38
CA PHE A 25 -5.60 38.04 8.40
C PHE A 25 -6.85 37.52 7.68
N LEU A 26 -6.78 37.41 6.36
CA LEU A 26 -7.66 36.50 5.63
C LEU A 26 -7.12 35.09 5.91
N PRO A 27 -7.89 34.18 6.56
CA PRO A 27 -7.50 32.79 6.61
C PRO A 27 -7.43 32.33 5.16
N ALA A 28 -6.22 31.97 4.70
CA ALA A 28 -6.09 31.22 3.47
C ALA A 28 -6.87 29.92 3.68
N THR A 29 -8.07 29.83 3.11
CA THR A 29 -8.78 28.58 2.96
C THR A 29 -7.87 27.72 2.09
N VAL A 30 -7.08 26.85 2.72
CA VAL A 30 -6.43 25.75 2.04
C VAL A 30 -7.57 24.93 1.47
N ALA A 31 -7.86 25.13 0.18
CA ALA A 31 -8.81 24.28 -0.52
C ALA A 31 -8.26 22.87 -0.37
N ALA A 32 -8.94 22.04 0.44
CA ALA A 32 -8.61 20.63 0.54
C ALA A 32 -8.67 20.10 -0.89
N LYS A 33 -7.52 19.64 -1.41
CA LYS A 33 -7.46 19.07 -2.74
C LYS A 33 -8.44 17.91 -2.76
N GLU A 34 -9.54 18.06 -3.49
CA GLU A 34 -10.54 17.00 -3.60
C GLU A 34 -9.87 15.75 -4.15
N LEU A 35 -10.08 14.63 -3.45
CA LEU A 35 -9.57 13.34 -3.89
C LEU A 35 -10.23 12.97 -5.23
N PRO A 36 -9.53 12.27 -6.14
CA PRO A 36 -10.16 11.74 -7.33
C PRO A 36 -11.43 10.95 -6.96
N PRO A 37 -12.56 11.12 -7.68
CA PRO A 37 -13.84 10.51 -7.29
C PRO A 37 -13.77 9.00 -7.04
N LYS A 38 -12.97 8.28 -7.84
CA LYS A 38 -12.76 6.84 -7.66
C LYS A 38 -12.06 6.51 -6.34
N VAL A 39 -11.06 7.30 -5.94
CA VAL A 39 -10.36 7.14 -4.66
C VAL A 39 -11.33 7.40 -3.50
N ALA A 40 -12.13 8.47 -3.57
CA ALA A 40 -13.14 8.78 -2.56
C ALA A 40 -14.18 7.65 -2.41
N ALA A 41 -14.63 7.05 -3.52
CA ALA A 41 -15.55 5.92 -3.50
C ALA A 41 -14.92 4.67 -2.84
N VAL A 42 -13.65 4.37 -3.13
CA VAL A 42 -12.94 3.26 -2.49
C VAL A 42 -12.73 3.50 -1.00
N GLN A 43 -12.35 4.70 -0.59
CA GLN A 43 -12.22 5.04 0.83
C GLN A 43 -13.56 4.90 1.56
N LYS A 44 -14.66 5.35 0.96
CA LYS A 44 -16.01 5.15 1.52
C LYS A 44 -16.35 3.66 1.61
N PHE A 45 -16.06 2.88 0.57
CA PHE A 45 -16.30 1.43 0.57
C PHE A 45 -15.54 0.72 1.70
N LEU A 46 -14.28 1.07 1.95
CA LEU A 46 -13.48 0.52 3.05
C LEU A 46 -13.99 0.91 4.44
N LEU A 47 -14.59 2.10 4.57
CA LEU A 47 -15.16 2.55 5.84
C LEU A 47 -16.51 1.92 6.14
N ASP A 48 -17.32 1.68 5.11
CA ASP A 48 -18.73 1.34 5.28
C ASP A 48 -19.05 -0.13 5.02
N GLN A 49 -18.27 -0.82 4.18
CA GLN A 49 -18.66 -2.11 3.60
C GLN A 49 -17.60 -3.20 3.71
N ASP A 50 -16.32 -2.89 3.50
CA ASP A 50 -15.26 -3.90 3.43
C ASP A 50 -14.12 -3.58 4.39
N TYR A 51 -14.00 -4.42 5.40
CA TYR A 51 -12.92 -4.42 6.36
C TYR A 51 -11.99 -5.59 6.00
N PRO A 52 -10.82 -5.37 5.39
CA PRO A 52 -10.01 -6.47 4.87
C PRO A 52 -9.39 -7.35 5.97
N GLU A 53 -9.32 -6.85 7.21
CA GLU A 53 -8.69 -7.51 8.36
C GLU A 53 -9.70 -7.74 9.51
N VAL A 54 -10.84 -8.38 9.22
CA VAL A 54 -11.79 -8.76 10.28
C VAL A 54 -11.42 -10.12 10.85
N PHE A 55 -10.94 -10.13 12.09
CA PHE A 55 -10.66 -11.33 12.87
C PHE A 55 -11.56 -11.34 14.11
N GLY A 56 -12.42 -12.36 14.23
CA GLY A 56 -13.46 -12.38 15.26
C GLY A 56 -14.43 -11.20 15.10
N GLU A 57 -14.59 -10.41 16.16
CA GLU A 57 -15.46 -9.21 16.19
C GLU A 57 -14.70 -7.91 15.92
N GLN A 58 -13.38 -7.97 15.68
CA GLN A 58 -12.55 -6.77 15.54
C GLN A 58 -12.54 -6.29 14.09
N HIS A 59 -13.05 -5.08 13.88
CA HIS A 59 -13.10 -4.41 12.58
C HIS A 59 -11.97 -3.38 12.45
N TYR A 60 -10.75 -3.86 12.20
CA TYR A 60 -9.60 -2.98 12.02
C TYR A 60 -9.75 -2.12 10.76
N ARG A 61 -9.55 -0.79 10.92
CA ARG A 61 -9.55 0.16 9.80
C ARG A 61 -8.14 0.37 9.31
N ILE A 62 -7.81 -0.21 8.16
CA ILE A 62 -6.50 -0.05 7.54
C ILE A 62 -6.20 1.42 7.24
N LYS A 63 -4.96 1.84 7.51
CA LYS A 63 -4.49 3.18 7.15
C LYS A 63 -4.10 3.19 5.68
N VAL A 64 -4.67 4.11 4.90
CA VAL A 64 -4.28 4.35 3.50
C VAL A 64 -3.17 5.41 3.51
N GLU A 65 -1.99 5.05 2.99
CA GLU A 65 -0.83 5.94 2.89
C GLU A 65 -0.77 6.64 1.53
N ASP A 66 -1.18 5.96 0.46
CA ASP A 66 -1.19 6.51 -0.90
C ASP A 66 -2.27 5.85 -1.77
N ALA A 67 -2.67 6.51 -2.85
CA ALA A 67 -3.68 6.04 -3.79
C ALA A 67 -3.34 6.44 -5.24
N ILE A 68 -3.39 5.47 -6.16
CA ILE A 68 -3.18 5.69 -7.59
C ILE A 68 -4.42 5.22 -8.36
N VAL A 69 -4.81 6.00 -9.36
CA VAL A 69 -5.83 5.59 -10.35
C VAL A 69 -5.11 5.36 -11.67
N ALA A 70 -5.17 4.14 -12.20
CA ALA A 70 -4.50 3.78 -13.45
C ALA A 70 -5.12 2.52 -14.07
N ASP A 71 -5.09 2.43 -15.41
CA ASP A 71 -5.36 1.21 -16.17
C ASP A 71 -4.14 0.29 -16.09
N ILE A 72 -4.07 -0.55 -15.06
CA ILE A 72 -2.81 -1.25 -14.72
C ILE A 72 -2.59 -2.51 -15.57
N ASP A 73 -3.65 -3.04 -16.19
CA ASP A 73 -3.58 -4.22 -17.06
C ASP A 73 -3.88 -3.94 -18.54
N ASP A 74 -3.90 -2.64 -18.92
CA ASP A 74 -4.07 -2.14 -20.29
C ASP A 74 -5.40 -2.61 -20.94
N ASP A 75 -6.46 -2.78 -20.14
CA ASP A 75 -7.79 -3.23 -20.60
C ASP A 75 -8.74 -2.06 -20.98
N GLY A 76 -8.27 -0.82 -20.82
CA GLY A 76 -9.01 0.42 -21.06
C GLY A 76 -9.86 0.87 -19.87
N LYS A 77 -9.77 0.21 -18.70
CA LYS A 77 -10.48 0.60 -17.48
C LYS A 77 -9.47 0.83 -16.36
N GLU A 78 -9.60 1.97 -15.68
CA GLU A 78 -8.70 2.25 -14.56
C GLU A 78 -9.16 1.56 -13.28
N GLU A 79 -8.23 0.91 -12.62
CA GLU A 79 -8.28 0.47 -11.24
C GLU A 79 -7.89 1.59 -10.27
N VAL A 80 -8.25 1.40 -9.01
CA VAL A 80 -7.68 2.15 -7.89
C VAL A 80 -6.75 1.21 -7.13
N LEU A 81 -5.48 1.62 -7.00
CA LEU A 81 -4.48 0.94 -6.21
C LEU A 81 -4.29 1.74 -4.93
N LEU A 82 -4.30 1.05 -3.78
CA LEU A 82 -4.05 1.66 -2.48
C LEU A 82 -2.79 1.07 -1.87
N LEU A 83 -1.88 1.93 -1.42
CA LEU A 83 -0.82 1.57 -0.49
C LEU A 83 -1.40 1.70 0.91
N VAL A 84 -1.32 0.63 1.69
CA VAL A 84 -1.92 0.54 3.01
C VAL A 84 -0.91 0.09 4.05
N LYS A 85 -1.11 0.52 5.29
CA LYS A 85 -0.43 -0.03 6.47
C LYS A 85 -1.37 -1.02 7.16
N PRO A 86 -1.17 -2.34 6.98
CA PRO A 86 -2.00 -3.36 7.62
C PRO A 86 -1.73 -3.43 9.12
N HIS A 87 -2.63 -4.08 9.86
CA HIS A 87 -2.41 -4.42 11.27
C HIS A 87 -1.77 -5.79 11.43
N TYR A 88 -2.00 -6.71 10.49
CA TYR A 88 -1.51 -8.09 10.57
C TYR A 88 -0.30 -8.33 9.68
N ARG A 89 0.63 -9.16 10.17
CA ARG A 89 1.88 -9.51 9.44
C ARG A 89 1.62 -10.15 8.07
N GLN A 90 0.53 -10.90 7.96
CA GLN A 90 0.15 -11.68 6.78
C GLN A 90 -0.95 -10.99 5.96
N SER A 91 -0.85 -9.67 5.81
CA SER A 91 -1.80 -8.85 5.04
C SER A 91 -1.10 -8.10 3.91
N PRO A 92 -1.78 -7.85 2.78
CA PRO A 92 -1.17 -7.13 1.66
C PRO A 92 -0.92 -5.68 2.03
N THR A 93 0.18 -5.12 1.50
CA THR A 93 0.50 -3.70 1.62
C THR A 93 -0.01 -2.91 0.42
N ILE A 94 -0.32 -3.56 -0.70
CA ILE A 94 -0.97 -2.94 -1.86
C ILE A 94 -2.27 -3.69 -2.19
N LEU A 95 -3.37 -2.95 -2.22
CA LEU A 95 -4.71 -3.44 -2.56
C LEU A 95 -5.17 -2.87 -3.91
N PHE A 96 -5.95 -3.65 -4.65
CA PHE A 96 -6.51 -3.26 -5.94
C PHE A 96 -8.03 -3.23 -5.87
N PHE A 97 -8.63 -2.24 -6.51
CA PHE A 97 -10.09 -2.08 -6.57
C PHE A 97 -10.51 -1.77 -8.00
N LYS A 98 -11.56 -2.44 -8.44
CA LYS A 98 -12.29 -2.09 -9.66
C LYS A 98 -13.41 -1.13 -9.29
N VAL A 99 -13.50 -0.02 -10.01
CA VAL A 99 -14.58 0.96 -9.84
C VAL A 99 -15.35 1.07 -11.14
N SER A 100 -16.61 0.64 -11.12
CA SER A 100 -17.49 0.71 -12.29
C SER A 100 -17.88 2.16 -12.63
N LYS A 101 -18.51 2.35 -13.80
CA LYS A 101 -19.03 3.66 -14.22
C LYS A 101 -20.07 4.27 -13.25
N ASN A 102 -20.77 3.44 -12.49
CA ASN A 102 -21.72 3.88 -11.46
C ASN A 102 -21.11 3.93 -10.05
N MET A 103 -19.78 4.01 -9.94
CA MET A 103 -19.03 4.10 -8.67
C MET A 103 -19.24 2.90 -7.73
N LYS A 104 -19.67 1.75 -8.26
CA LYS A 104 -19.67 0.50 -7.49
C LYS A 104 -18.22 0.02 -7.38
N VAL A 105 -17.79 -0.16 -6.14
CA VAL A 105 -16.44 -0.63 -5.82
C VAL A 105 -16.46 -2.13 -5.61
N THR A 106 -15.48 -2.82 -6.18
CA THR A 106 -15.20 -4.23 -5.90
C THR A 106 -13.71 -4.36 -5.62
N ARG A 107 -13.34 -4.88 -4.45
CA ARG A 107 -11.95 -5.24 -4.14
C ARG A 107 -11.53 -6.47 -4.96
N VAL A 108 -10.31 -6.44 -5.48
CA VAL A 108 -9.65 -7.58 -6.11
C VAL A 108 -9.12 -8.50 -5.02
N MET A 109 -9.27 -9.82 -5.21
CA MET A 109 -8.89 -10.83 -4.22
C MET A 109 -7.38 -10.83 -3.94
N GLU A 110 -6.57 -10.81 -5.00
CA GLU A 110 -5.12 -10.80 -4.86
C GLU A 110 -4.59 -9.38 -4.59
N GLY A 111 -3.82 -9.25 -3.51
CA GLY A 111 -3.02 -8.07 -3.18
C GLY A 111 -1.53 -8.35 -3.34
N LEU A 112 -0.72 -7.31 -3.19
CA LEU A 112 0.74 -7.45 -3.21
C LEU A 112 1.36 -7.10 -1.86
N ALA A 113 2.46 -7.78 -1.53
CA ALA A 113 3.36 -7.43 -0.44
C ALA A 113 4.81 -7.39 -0.98
N PRO A 114 5.19 -6.32 -1.71
CA PRO A 114 6.53 -6.19 -2.26
C PRO A 114 7.60 -6.14 -1.16
N GLY A 115 8.79 -6.65 -1.48
CA GLY A 115 9.93 -6.64 -0.56
C GLY A 115 10.35 -8.02 -0.07
N PRO A 116 11.53 -8.10 0.57
CA PRO A 116 11.93 -9.31 1.27
C PRO A 116 11.07 -9.55 2.52
N LEU A 117 11.14 -10.77 3.04
CA LEU A 117 10.68 -11.05 4.40
C LEU A 117 11.70 -10.48 5.39
N VAL A 118 11.23 -9.75 6.38
CA VAL A 118 12.08 -9.09 7.39
C VAL A 118 11.80 -9.68 8.77
N PRO A 119 12.76 -9.61 9.71
CA PRO A 119 12.51 -9.99 11.10
C PRO A 119 11.34 -9.22 11.69
N ILE A 120 10.64 -9.84 12.63
CA ILE A 120 9.50 -9.20 13.32
C ILE A 120 9.96 -7.95 14.07
N SER A 121 9.30 -6.83 13.78
CA SER A 121 9.52 -5.56 14.46
C SER A 121 8.74 -5.45 15.78
N GLY A 122 7.59 -6.13 15.85
CA GLY A 122 6.61 -5.97 16.93
C GLY A 122 5.49 -4.99 16.60
N ASP A 123 5.50 -4.36 15.41
CA ASP A 123 4.50 -3.36 15.00
C ASP A 123 3.20 -3.98 14.49
N TYR A 124 3.21 -5.27 14.16
CA TYR A 124 2.08 -5.98 13.55
C TYR A 124 1.58 -7.15 14.41
N LEU A 125 0.26 -7.31 14.41
CA LEU A 125 -0.48 -8.43 14.99
C LEU A 125 -0.22 -9.72 14.20
N ASP A 126 -0.44 -10.84 14.88
CA ASP A 126 -0.24 -12.18 14.34
C ASP A 126 -1.50 -13.02 14.52
N SER A 127 -2.05 -13.52 13.42
CA SER A 127 -3.27 -14.35 13.42
C SER A 127 -3.09 -15.65 14.20
N HIS A 128 -1.87 -16.17 14.33
CA HIS A 128 -1.59 -17.35 15.16
C HIS A 128 -1.87 -17.10 16.63
N THR A 129 -1.58 -15.88 17.12
CA THR A 129 -1.83 -15.52 18.54
C THR A 129 -3.31 -15.48 18.88
N LEU A 130 -4.17 -15.36 17.87
CA LEU A 130 -5.63 -15.42 17.99
C LEU A 130 -6.18 -16.84 17.80
N GLY A 131 -5.33 -17.83 17.51
CA GLY A 131 -5.75 -19.18 17.13
C GLY A 131 -6.47 -19.23 15.77
N MET A 132 -6.31 -18.18 14.95
CA MET A 132 -6.98 -18.04 13.65
C MET A 132 -6.01 -18.17 12.46
N GLY A 133 -4.71 -18.37 12.70
CA GLY A 133 -3.69 -18.58 11.68
C GLY A 133 -3.17 -20.03 11.69
N ILE A 134 -2.95 -20.60 10.51
CA ILE A 134 -2.41 -21.95 10.32
C ILE A 134 -1.37 -21.91 9.20
N ASP A 135 -0.20 -22.50 9.45
CA ASP A 135 0.82 -22.72 8.44
C ASP A 135 0.81 -24.18 7.97
N LEU A 136 0.51 -24.39 6.69
CA LEU A 136 0.41 -25.71 6.05
C LEU A 136 1.65 -25.96 5.20
N THR A 137 2.45 -26.95 5.58
CA THR A 137 3.64 -27.34 4.80
C THR A 137 3.23 -27.97 3.46
N VAL A 138 3.87 -27.58 2.36
CA VAL A 138 3.61 -28.15 1.01
C VAL A 138 4.71 -29.10 0.56
N ALA A 139 5.22 -29.92 1.49
CA ALA A 139 6.35 -30.82 1.24
C ALA A 139 6.10 -31.72 0.04
N GLY A 140 7.03 -31.72 -0.93
CA GLY A 140 6.93 -32.49 -2.17
C GLY A 140 6.06 -31.86 -3.26
N MET A 141 5.54 -30.64 -3.04
CA MET A 141 4.78 -29.85 -4.03
C MET A 141 5.50 -28.55 -4.43
N GLU A 142 6.70 -28.31 -3.92
CA GLU A 142 7.41 -27.02 -4.06
C GLU A 142 7.62 -26.63 -5.53
N ASN A 143 7.85 -27.62 -6.39
CA ASN A 143 8.06 -27.44 -7.82
C ASN A 143 6.85 -27.82 -8.68
N ASP A 144 5.74 -28.27 -8.06
CA ASP A 144 4.51 -28.68 -8.76
C ASP A 144 3.50 -27.53 -8.73
N ILE A 145 3.57 -26.67 -9.74
CA ILE A 145 2.74 -25.47 -9.84
C ILE A 145 1.24 -25.80 -9.80
N GLU A 146 0.81 -26.90 -10.43
CA GLU A 146 -0.61 -27.24 -10.51
C GLU A 146 -1.14 -27.75 -9.18
N LYS A 147 -0.37 -28.58 -8.45
CA LYS A 147 -0.75 -28.97 -7.08
C LYS A 147 -0.80 -27.79 -6.13
N ARG A 148 0.15 -26.85 -6.22
CA ARG A 148 0.13 -25.64 -5.38
C ARG A 148 -1.10 -24.77 -5.65
N LYS A 149 -1.42 -24.53 -6.93
CA LYS A 149 -2.66 -23.83 -7.31
C LYS A 149 -3.90 -24.53 -6.79
N GLN A 150 -3.96 -25.86 -6.82
CA GLN A 150 -5.06 -26.63 -6.27
C GLN A 150 -5.18 -26.43 -4.75
N ALA A 151 -4.06 -26.49 -4.02
CA ALA A 151 -4.04 -26.24 -2.58
C ALA A 151 -4.49 -24.82 -2.23
N VAL A 152 -3.99 -23.80 -2.94
CA VAL A 152 -4.43 -22.41 -2.80
C VAL A 152 -5.93 -22.26 -3.09
N SER A 153 -6.44 -22.90 -4.16
CA SER A 153 -7.86 -22.85 -4.51
C SER A 153 -8.76 -23.47 -3.44
N ILE A 154 -8.32 -24.57 -2.82
CA ILE A 154 -9.03 -25.20 -1.68
C ILE A 154 -9.00 -24.25 -0.47
N ALA A 155 -7.82 -23.72 -0.13
CA ALA A 155 -7.67 -22.80 0.99
C ALA A 155 -8.56 -21.55 0.86
N LEU A 156 -8.62 -20.94 -0.33
CA LEU A 156 -9.44 -19.74 -0.59
C LEU A 156 -10.96 -19.98 -0.52
N LYS A 157 -11.41 -21.25 -0.60
CA LYS A 157 -12.83 -21.60 -0.43
C LYS A 157 -13.22 -21.66 1.05
N GLU A 158 -12.32 -22.11 1.90
CA GLU A 158 -12.57 -22.38 3.32
C GLU A 158 -12.09 -21.24 4.22
N MET A 159 -11.05 -20.52 3.81
CA MET A 159 -10.34 -19.51 4.60
C MET A 159 -10.49 -18.13 3.97
N GLY A 160 -10.35 -17.07 4.76
CA GLY A 160 -10.45 -15.70 4.25
C GLY A 160 -9.12 -15.03 3.95
N GLY A 161 -8.00 -15.55 4.47
CA GLY A 161 -6.65 -15.12 4.13
C GLY A 161 -5.82 -16.30 3.67
N VAL A 162 -5.08 -16.12 2.57
CA VAL A 162 -4.11 -17.10 2.05
C VAL A 162 -2.86 -16.38 1.58
N VAL A 163 -1.71 -16.79 2.10
CA VAL A 163 -0.39 -16.36 1.61
C VAL A 163 0.37 -17.59 1.15
N GLU A 164 0.75 -17.60 -0.13
CA GLU A 164 1.50 -18.71 -0.72
C GLU A 164 3.00 -18.43 -0.66
N TYR A 165 3.75 -19.29 0.01
CA TYR A 165 5.21 -19.35 -0.05
C TYR A 165 5.66 -20.56 -0.86
N ARG A 166 6.96 -20.61 -1.19
CA ARG A 166 7.50 -21.73 -1.99
C ARG A 166 7.39 -23.09 -1.28
N ASN A 167 7.49 -23.13 0.04
CA ASN A 167 7.54 -24.37 0.84
C ASN A 167 6.37 -24.54 1.83
N PHE A 168 5.51 -23.53 2.00
CA PHE A 168 4.30 -23.63 2.81
C PHE A 168 3.24 -22.62 2.38
N ILE A 169 2.03 -22.77 2.90
CA ILE A 169 0.91 -21.84 2.72
C ILE A 169 0.48 -21.39 4.11
N HIS A 170 0.43 -20.09 4.34
CA HIS A 170 -0.27 -19.53 5.50
C HIS A 170 -1.74 -19.36 5.14
N THR A 171 -2.63 -19.76 6.04
CA THR A 171 -4.05 -19.45 5.93
C THR A 171 -4.58 -18.87 7.23
N ASP A 172 -5.59 -18.02 7.13
CA ASP A 172 -6.24 -17.48 8.31
C ASP A 172 -7.74 -17.25 8.19
N GLY A 173 -8.37 -17.16 9.35
CA GLY A 173 -9.82 -17.06 9.53
C GLY A 173 -10.39 -15.66 9.39
N ARG A 174 -9.70 -14.71 8.72
CA ARG A 174 -10.30 -13.39 8.47
C ARG A 174 -11.60 -13.51 7.66
N THR A 175 -12.53 -12.58 7.80
CA THR A 175 -13.86 -12.70 7.16
C THR A 175 -14.17 -11.65 6.10
N GLY A 176 -13.25 -10.70 5.86
CA GLY A 176 -13.37 -9.71 4.78
C GLY A 176 -13.61 -10.37 3.41
N LYS A 177 -14.50 -9.78 2.59
CA LYS A 177 -14.89 -10.34 1.28
C LYS A 177 -14.52 -9.39 0.12
N PRO A 178 -13.95 -9.90 -0.99
CA PRO A 178 -13.53 -11.30 -1.21
C PRO A 178 -12.41 -11.73 -0.24
N PRO A 179 -12.09 -13.04 -0.16
CA PRO A 179 -10.87 -13.50 0.51
C PRO A 179 -9.64 -12.71 0.04
N VAL A 180 -8.56 -12.81 0.79
CA VAL A 180 -7.29 -12.16 0.48
C VAL A 180 -6.31 -13.23 0.03
N TYR A 181 -5.68 -13.01 -1.12
CA TYR A 181 -4.59 -13.84 -1.62
C TYR A 181 -3.31 -13.03 -1.80
N ILE A 182 -2.16 -13.61 -1.45
CA ILE A 182 -0.84 -13.03 -1.69
C ILE A 182 0.11 -14.12 -2.18
N ASP A 183 0.78 -13.88 -3.32
CA ASP A 183 1.79 -14.77 -3.88
C ASP A 183 3.21 -14.29 -3.52
N MET A 184 3.85 -15.01 -2.61
CA MET A 184 5.22 -14.78 -2.14
C MET A 184 6.22 -15.82 -2.67
N THR A 185 5.83 -16.60 -3.68
CA THR A 185 6.58 -17.78 -4.17
C THR A 185 7.85 -17.41 -4.95
N HIS A 186 7.95 -16.14 -5.33
CA HIS A 186 9.12 -15.52 -5.95
C HIS A 186 10.29 -15.34 -4.98
N LEU A 187 10.02 -15.29 -3.67
CA LEU A 187 11.06 -15.17 -2.65
C LEU A 187 11.80 -16.50 -2.41
N LYS A 188 12.97 -16.39 -1.80
CA LYS A 188 13.65 -17.56 -1.24
C LYS A 188 12.78 -18.16 -0.14
N ALA A 189 12.59 -19.47 -0.18
CA ALA A 189 11.87 -20.21 0.85
C ALA A 189 12.46 -19.90 2.25
N PRO A 190 11.61 -19.56 3.24
CA PRO A 190 12.03 -19.49 4.63
C PRO A 190 12.61 -20.81 5.12
N LYS A 191 13.52 -20.75 6.10
CA LYS A 191 14.21 -21.94 6.64
C LYS A 191 13.22 -22.95 7.24
N ASN A 192 12.21 -22.45 7.93
CA ASN A 192 11.14 -23.24 8.51
C ASN A 192 9.86 -23.00 7.70
N ALA A 193 8.99 -24.00 7.62
CA ALA A 193 7.71 -23.94 6.92
C ALA A 193 6.63 -23.20 7.75
N THR A 194 6.96 -22.01 8.23
CA THR A 194 6.10 -21.17 9.07
C THR A 194 6.45 -19.69 8.91
N CYS A 195 5.48 -18.81 9.15
CA CYS A 195 5.66 -17.37 9.18
C CYS A 195 5.96 -16.76 10.57
N GLU A 196 6.13 -17.58 11.61
CA GLU A 196 6.39 -17.16 13.00
C GLU A 196 7.58 -16.20 13.22
N ALA A 197 8.55 -16.18 12.29
CA ALA A 197 9.82 -15.47 12.49
C ALA A 197 9.97 -14.20 11.63
N PHE A 198 8.96 -13.85 10.83
CA PHE A 198 9.08 -12.74 9.88
C PHE A 198 7.78 -11.98 9.66
N GLU A 199 7.90 -10.85 9.01
CA GLU A 199 6.80 -10.02 8.51
C GLU A 199 7.14 -9.50 7.10
N PHE A 200 6.15 -8.90 6.43
CA PHE A 200 6.39 -8.25 5.14
C PHE A 200 7.14 -6.93 5.30
N SER A 201 7.98 -6.61 4.33
CA SER A 201 8.63 -5.30 4.26
C SER A 201 7.60 -4.17 4.13
N THR A 202 7.95 -3.01 4.66
CA THR A 202 7.21 -1.77 4.40
C THR A 202 7.50 -1.29 2.98
N VAL A 203 6.48 -0.84 2.28
CA VAL A 203 6.61 -0.19 0.97
C VAL A 203 6.67 1.32 1.20
N ASP A 204 7.75 1.95 0.78
CA ASP A 204 8.02 3.37 1.02
C ASP A 204 7.21 4.28 0.09
N ALA A 205 7.00 3.82 -1.15
CA ALA A 205 6.25 4.53 -2.17
C ALA A 205 5.75 3.57 -3.26
N MET A 206 4.68 3.96 -3.94
CA MET A 206 4.25 3.31 -5.16
C MET A 206 4.07 4.32 -6.30
N GLN A 207 4.22 3.85 -7.54
CA GLN A 207 3.97 4.65 -8.74
C GLN A 207 3.53 3.74 -9.88
N VAL A 208 2.71 4.25 -10.80
CA VAL A 208 2.46 3.59 -12.08
C VAL A 208 3.20 4.35 -13.17
N GLY A 209 3.90 3.61 -14.04
CA GLY A 209 4.60 4.16 -15.19
C GLY A 209 4.37 3.32 -16.44
N SER A 210 4.38 3.96 -17.60
CA SER A 210 4.38 3.30 -18.90
C SER A 210 5.80 3.23 -19.44
N LYS A 211 6.11 2.22 -20.25
CA LYS A 211 7.31 2.30 -21.11
C LYS A 211 6.98 2.99 -22.42
N ASP A 212 7.90 3.83 -22.89
CA ASP A 212 7.79 4.54 -24.18
C ASP A 212 7.67 3.59 -25.38
N ASP A 213 8.12 2.34 -25.23
CA ASP A 213 8.03 1.28 -26.25
C ASP A 213 6.61 0.68 -26.39
N GLY A 214 5.63 1.18 -25.64
CA GLY A 214 4.26 0.69 -25.66
C GLY A 214 4.09 -0.72 -25.10
N SER A 215 5.09 -1.25 -24.37
CA SER A 215 5.00 -2.60 -23.80
C SER A 215 4.07 -2.71 -22.58
N GLY A 216 3.31 -1.66 -22.28
CA GLY A 216 2.26 -1.64 -21.27
C GLY A 216 2.62 -0.86 -20.00
N ASN A 217 1.68 -0.83 -19.07
CA ASN A 217 1.83 -0.19 -17.77
C ASN A 217 2.51 -1.10 -16.74
N TYR A 218 3.24 -0.47 -15.82
CA TYR A 218 3.98 -1.14 -14.76
C TYR A 218 3.67 -0.47 -13.42
N LEU A 219 3.41 -1.29 -12.41
CA LEU A 219 3.40 -0.85 -11.01
C LEU A 219 4.82 -0.94 -10.46
N LEU A 220 5.29 0.17 -9.94
CA LEU A 220 6.57 0.31 -9.26
C LEU A 220 6.30 0.43 -7.76
N ALA A 221 6.95 -0.40 -6.96
CA ALA A 221 6.94 -0.30 -5.50
C ALA A 221 8.38 -0.14 -5.00
N LEU A 222 8.64 0.93 -4.26
CA LEU A 222 9.93 1.18 -3.62
C LEU A 222 9.94 0.51 -2.24
N VAL A 223 10.95 -0.33 -2.00
CA VAL A 223 11.20 -0.98 -0.71
C VAL A 223 12.67 -0.80 -0.37
N GLY A 224 12.97 0.11 0.56
CA GLY A 224 14.32 0.52 0.90
C GLY A 224 15.09 1.01 -0.32
N LYS A 225 16.07 0.23 -0.77
CA LYS A 225 16.91 0.55 -1.95
C LYS A 225 16.55 -0.29 -3.19
N GLU A 226 15.43 -1.00 -3.15
CA GLU A 226 14.99 -1.88 -4.22
C GLU A 226 13.69 -1.38 -4.82
N LEU A 227 13.60 -1.47 -6.14
CA LEU A 227 12.41 -1.18 -6.92
C LEU A 227 11.82 -2.48 -7.43
N TYR A 228 10.63 -2.81 -6.95
CA TYR A 228 9.83 -3.95 -7.37
C TYR A 228 8.95 -3.51 -8.53
N VAL A 229 9.22 -4.05 -9.71
CA VAL A 229 8.56 -3.69 -10.98
C VAL A 229 7.62 -4.80 -11.39
N TYR A 230 6.33 -4.58 -11.18
CA TYR A 230 5.26 -5.49 -11.57
C TYR A 230 4.71 -5.10 -12.93
N LYS A 231 4.67 -6.07 -13.85
CA LYS A 231 3.83 -5.99 -15.04
C LYS A 231 2.60 -6.85 -14.82
N ILE A 232 1.43 -6.24 -14.71
CA ILE A 232 0.16 -6.95 -14.56
C ILE A 232 -0.43 -7.04 -15.96
N LYS A 233 -0.51 -8.26 -16.50
CA LYS A 233 -1.06 -8.49 -17.85
C LYS A 233 -2.58 -8.55 -17.86
N LYS A 234 -3.16 -8.96 -16.74
CA LYS A 234 -4.60 -9.17 -16.58
C LYS A 234 -4.97 -9.34 -15.12
N ILE A 235 -6.07 -8.72 -14.70
CA ILE A 235 -6.80 -9.09 -13.48
C ILE A 235 -7.93 -10.04 -13.89
N THR A 236 -7.85 -11.30 -13.47
CA THR A 236 -8.84 -12.32 -13.83
C THR A 236 -10.21 -12.03 -13.21
N ALA A 237 -11.25 -12.72 -13.69
CA ALA A 237 -12.62 -12.51 -13.20
C ALA A 237 -12.80 -12.94 -11.74
N ASP A 238 -12.03 -13.92 -11.30
CA ASP A 238 -11.91 -14.42 -9.93
C ASP A 238 -10.92 -13.61 -9.07
N GLY A 239 -10.30 -12.57 -9.63
CA GLY A 239 -9.51 -11.59 -8.88
C GLY A 239 -8.05 -11.96 -8.63
N PHE A 240 -7.48 -12.88 -9.40
CA PHE A 240 -6.02 -13.11 -9.44
C PHE A 240 -5.33 -12.14 -10.39
N LEU A 241 -4.05 -11.87 -10.12
CA LEU A 241 -3.17 -11.06 -10.95
C LEU A 241 -2.29 -11.95 -11.82
N GLN A 242 -2.48 -11.91 -13.13
CA GLN A 242 -1.51 -12.48 -14.07
C GLN A 242 -0.32 -11.52 -14.22
N LYS A 243 0.68 -11.71 -13.37
CA LYS A 243 1.78 -10.74 -13.18
C LYS A 243 3.16 -11.34 -13.45
N THR A 244 4.11 -10.49 -13.81
CA THR A 244 5.55 -10.77 -13.76
C THR A 244 6.25 -9.73 -12.91
N LEU A 245 7.29 -10.14 -12.17
CA LEU A 245 8.06 -9.28 -11.29
C LEU A 245 9.53 -9.19 -11.76
N ALA A 246 10.08 -7.99 -11.79
CA ALA A 246 11.51 -7.74 -11.85
C ALA A 246 11.94 -6.86 -10.67
N ILE A 247 13.09 -7.15 -10.07
CA ILE A 247 13.64 -6.39 -8.95
C ILE A 247 14.88 -5.65 -9.44
N LYS A 248 14.96 -4.34 -9.17
CA LYS A 248 16.08 -3.47 -9.54
C LYS A 248 16.59 -2.72 -8.32
N LYS A 249 17.84 -2.27 -8.33
CA LYS A 249 18.30 -1.28 -7.36
C LYS A 249 17.72 0.09 -7.73
N ALA A 250 17.11 0.78 -6.76
CA ALA A 250 16.79 2.18 -6.88
C ALA A 250 18.11 2.97 -6.99
N LYS A 251 18.20 3.86 -7.99
CA LYS A 251 19.37 4.73 -8.19
C LYS A 251 19.18 6.03 -7.46
#